data_AF-A0A1H9LXL2-F1
#
_entry.id   AF-A0A1H9LXL2-F1
#
_cell.length_a   1.000
_cell.length_b   1.000
_cell.length_c   1.000
_cell.angle_alpha   90.00
_cell.angle_beta   90.00
_cell.angle_gamma   90.00
#
_symmetry.space_group_name_H-M   'P 1'
#
loop_
_entity.id
_entity.type
_entity.pdbx_description
1 polymer ?
#
loop_
_entity_poly.entity_id
_entity_poly.type
_entity_poly.pdbx_seq_one_letter_code
_entity_poly.pdbx_strand_id
1 'polypeptide(L)'
;MDKPLRFTTMINQRTRLMMTLGCILLTGLLLSGIYLTVVAGKIAQLQTRQQGELLGQQTVTMIKPALLAGDSVSLNYVLNQLVKQPDIDAIILTDPRERLLGRAGDIRQDNLIQQDVLIRQQDETLAILELYLNPQASRSNFNALLVQAAILALITVIAALTGCWFSLSRNTPSPAANTEPALNTDDAVVPPVAEDDEHSPELLSDRSAQHNESHPDELVELLRPDEAAPHMPGFAPFCDHKERAETKAPTETMTDEVSVEEISLEAQPRQRTPNPLFGNSQHEIQLDLYAFEQELELIVAAEEAGYLLYLDLSSGHSDNLASEEQLELQEYYYRMLDMVIAIYQGEATRIGNGDLQLAFLKPHKDDSHGINAICASQLFNRLYKLFNQQRIRSFKPVLNLHMALVRGHYKKLPRMQEEARYLTHSTDSNELVTHTALSEAPDLKVSLLAGADILRAEEDKVLIRSVNDNYQKLLDKQARHLLSKLFP
;
A
#
# COMPACT_ATOMS: atom_id res chain seq x y z
N MET A 1 10.21 -2.70 -90.83
CA MET A 1 9.63 -3.93 -90.26
C MET A 1 9.80 -3.85 -88.76
N ASP A 2 8.68 -3.64 -88.08
CA ASP A 2 8.56 -3.29 -86.68
C ASP A 2 8.56 -4.50 -85.74
N LYS A 3 9.28 -4.38 -84.61
CA LYS A 3 8.89 -4.72 -83.22
C LYS A 3 10.14 -5.09 -82.39
N PRO A 4 10.35 -4.39 -81.26
CA PRO A 4 10.21 -5.07 -79.97
C PRO A 4 9.61 -4.14 -78.90
N LEU A 5 8.31 -3.83 -79.00
CA LEU A 5 7.59 -3.02 -78.00
C LEU A 5 6.75 -3.85 -77.01
N ARG A 6 6.69 -5.19 -77.16
CA ARG A 6 5.77 -6.04 -76.37
C ARG A 6 6.35 -6.61 -75.06
N PHE A 7 7.68 -6.64 -74.88
CA PHE A 7 8.30 -7.26 -73.69
C PHE A 7 8.41 -6.30 -72.49
N THR A 8 8.71 -5.02 -72.73
CA THR A 8 8.78 -4.00 -71.66
C THR A 8 7.41 -3.65 -71.10
N THR A 9 6.35 -3.74 -71.91
CA THR A 9 4.97 -3.50 -71.46
C THR A 9 4.46 -4.59 -70.51
N MET A 10 4.85 -5.86 -70.70
CA MET A 10 4.40 -6.96 -69.83
C MET A 10 5.06 -6.95 -68.44
N ILE A 11 6.35 -6.59 -68.34
CA ILE A 11 7.07 -6.48 -67.06
C ILE A 11 6.49 -5.33 -66.22
N ASN A 12 6.16 -4.20 -66.86
CA ASN A 12 5.48 -3.07 -66.20
C ASN A 12 4.05 -3.41 -65.78
N GLN A 13 3.35 -4.29 -66.48
CA GLN A 13 1.99 -4.70 -66.11
C GLN A 13 1.97 -5.64 -64.90
N ARG A 14 2.92 -6.58 -64.80
CA ARG A 14 3.04 -7.50 -63.64
C ARG A 14 3.43 -6.77 -62.36
N THR A 15 4.41 -5.87 -62.43
CA THR A 15 4.84 -5.04 -61.28
C THR A 15 3.74 -4.08 -60.84
N ARG A 16 2.99 -3.48 -61.78
CA ARG A 16 1.80 -2.68 -61.45
C ARG A 16 0.73 -3.49 -60.73
N LEU A 17 0.41 -4.70 -61.20
CA LEU A 17 -0.57 -5.57 -60.53
C LEU A 17 -0.14 -5.99 -59.12
N MET A 18 1.14 -6.33 -58.94
CA MET A 18 1.71 -6.64 -57.62
C MET A 18 1.67 -5.43 -56.68
N MET A 19 1.98 -4.24 -57.18
CA MET A 19 1.94 -3.01 -56.40
C MET A 19 0.50 -2.66 -56.00
N THR A 20 -0.46 -2.79 -56.91
CA THR A 20 -1.89 -2.58 -56.57
C THR A 20 -2.39 -3.60 -55.55
N LEU A 21 -2.02 -4.88 -55.68
CA LEU A 21 -2.39 -5.93 -54.73
C LEU A 21 -1.77 -5.67 -53.35
N GLY A 22 -0.48 -5.31 -53.32
CA GLY A 22 0.22 -4.93 -52.09
C GLY A 22 -0.41 -3.72 -51.40
N CYS A 23 -0.78 -2.68 -52.15
CA CYS A 23 -1.49 -1.52 -51.59
C CYS A 23 -2.86 -1.89 -51.02
N ILE A 24 -3.64 -2.73 -51.72
CA ILE A 24 -4.95 -3.20 -51.23
C ILE A 24 -4.78 -4.01 -49.93
N LEU A 25 -3.82 -4.94 -49.88
CA LEU A 25 -3.55 -5.73 -48.69
C LEU A 25 -3.07 -4.87 -47.51
N LEU A 26 -2.19 -3.89 -47.76
CA LEU A 26 -1.68 -2.99 -46.73
C LEU A 26 -2.78 -2.08 -46.17
N THR A 27 -3.61 -1.51 -47.05
CA THR A 27 -4.76 -0.69 -46.62
C THR A 27 -5.78 -1.52 -45.84
N GLY A 28 -6.06 -2.76 -46.27
CA GLY A 28 -6.92 -3.70 -45.53
C GLY A 28 -6.36 -4.06 -44.16
N LEU A 29 -5.05 -4.28 -44.05
CA LEU A 29 -4.39 -4.58 -42.78
C LEU A 29 -4.43 -3.38 -41.82
N LEU A 30 -4.18 -2.16 -42.32
CA LEU A 30 -4.28 -0.95 -41.51
C LEU A 30 -5.71 -0.71 -41.02
N LEU A 31 -6.71 -0.83 -41.90
CA LEU A 31 -8.11 -0.61 -41.55
C LEU A 31 -8.60 -1.66 -40.53
N SER A 32 -8.21 -2.93 -40.73
CA SER A 32 -8.48 -4.02 -39.79
C SER A 32 -7.82 -3.79 -38.43
N GLY A 33 -6.55 -3.35 -38.41
CA GLY A 33 -5.83 -3.03 -37.18
C GLY A 33 -6.51 -1.92 -36.38
N ILE A 34 -6.91 -0.83 -37.04
CA ILE A 34 -7.65 0.26 -36.39
C ILE A 34 -8.98 -0.26 -35.82
N TYR A 35 -9.76 -1.03 -36.60
CA TYR A 35 -11.01 -1.59 -36.12
C TYR A 35 -10.82 -2.50 -34.90
N LEU A 36 -9.86 -3.42 -34.95
CA LEU A 36 -9.57 -4.37 -33.87
C LEU A 36 -9.13 -3.67 -32.58
N THR A 37 -8.33 -2.60 -32.66
CA THR A 37 -7.94 -1.84 -31.46
C THR A 37 -9.11 -1.16 -30.77
N VAL A 38 -10.07 -0.63 -31.55
CA VAL A 38 -11.31 -0.05 -31.01
C VAL A 38 -12.19 -1.14 -30.36
N VAL A 39 -12.35 -2.28 -31.03
CA VAL A 39 -13.14 -3.40 -30.52
C VAL A 39 -12.51 -3.99 -29.25
N ALA A 40 -11.19 -4.17 -29.20
CA ALA A 40 -10.48 -4.64 -28.01
C ALA A 40 -10.70 -3.73 -26.80
N GLY A 41 -10.73 -2.41 -27.00
CA GLY A 41 -11.07 -1.45 -25.95
C GLY A 41 -12.48 -1.65 -25.39
N LYS A 42 -13.47 -1.85 -26.28
CA LYS A 42 -14.86 -2.11 -25.87
C LYS A 42 -15.02 -3.45 -25.15
N ILE A 43 -14.37 -4.50 -25.65
CA ILE A 43 -14.40 -5.84 -25.03
C ILE A 43 -13.77 -5.78 -23.64
N ALA A 44 -12.61 -5.12 -23.49
CA ALA A 44 -11.96 -4.95 -22.19
C ALA A 44 -12.90 -4.27 -21.18
N GLN A 45 -13.58 -3.18 -21.58
CA GLN A 45 -14.54 -2.50 -20.70
C GLN A 45 -15.73 -3.39 -20.31
N LEU A 46 -16.30 -4.15 -21.26
CA LEU A 46 -17.42 -5.06 -20.98
C LEU A 46 -17.01 -6.19 -20.05
N GLN A 47 -15.85 -6.79 -20.29
CA GLN A 47 -15.31 -7.86 -19.46
C GLN A 47 -15.02 -7.37 -18.05
N THR A 48 -14.40 -6.20 -17.90
CA THR A 48 -14.15 -5.58 -16.59
C THR A 48 -15.46 -5.33 -15.82
N ARG A 49 -16.53 -4.90 -16.48
CA ARG A 49 -17.85 -4.75 -15.82
C ARG A 49 -18.44 -6.07 -15.35
N GLN A 50 -18.41 -7.12 -16.18
CA GLN A 50 -18.93 -8.44 -15.81
C GLN A 50 -18.15 -9.05 -14.65
N GLN A 51 -16.82 -8.93 -14.68
CA GLN A 51 -15.97 -9.34 -13.58
C GLN A 51 -16.25 -8.50 -12.32
N GLY A 52 -16.44 -7.18 -12.49
CA GLY A 52 -16.85 -6.27 -11.43
C GLY A 52 -18.14 -6.67 -10.71
N GLU A 53 -19.16 -7.12 -11.45
CA GLU A 53 -20.42 -7.63 -10.87
C GLU A 53 -20.18 -8.86 -9.99
N LEU A 54 -19.41 -9.82 -10.49
CA LEU A 54 -19.10 -11.05 -9.76
C LEU A 54 -18.23 -10.78 -8.52
N LEU A 55 -17.19 -9.96 -8.69
CA LEU A 55 -16.30 -9.53 -7.60
C LEU A 55 -17.07 -8.76 -6.54
N GLY A 56 -17.99 -7.88 -6.95
CA GLY A 56 -18.89 -7.16 -6.05
C GLY A 56 -19.72 -8.12 -5.21
N GLN A 57 -20.42 -9.08 -5.82
CA GLN A 57 -21.24 -10.07 -5.10
C GLN A 57 -20.42 -10.95 -4.15
N GLN A 58 -19.23 -11.39 -4.57
CA GLN A 58 -18.31 -12.15 -3.73
C GLN A 58 -17.80 -11.30 -2.56
N THR A 59 -17.43 -10.05 -2.81
CA THR A 59 -16.98 -9.09 -1.79
C THR A 59 -18.05 -8.90 -0.74
N VAL A 60 -19.30 -8.66 -1.14
CA VAL A 60 -20.44 -8.53 -0.22
C VAL A 60 -20.55 -9.74 0.70
N THR A 61 -20.39 -10.95 0.17
CA THR A 61 -20.44 -12.19 0.95
C THR A 61 -19.32 -12.25 2.00
N MET A 62 -18.12 -11.76 1.66
CA MET A 62 -16.96 -11.74 2.57
C MET A 62 -17.06 -10.65 3.65
N ILE A 63 -17.57 -9.46 3.31
CA ILE A 63 -17.61 -8.32 4.24
C ILE A 63 -18.85 -8.31 5.13
N LYS A 64 -19.94 -8.99 4.72
CA LYS A 64 -21.21 -8.96 5.46
C LYS A 64 -21.08 -9.38 6.94
N PRO A 65 -20.34 -10.43 7.32
CA PRO A 65 -20.13 -10.77 8.74
C PRO A 65 -19.43 -9.65 9.51
N ALA A 66 -18.38 -9.05 8.93
CA ALA A 66 -17.62 -7.95 9.56
C ALA A 66 -18.46 -6.67 9.67
N LEU A 67 -19.30 -6.39 8.66
CA LEU A 67 -20.24 -5.27 8.65
C LEU A 67 -21.28 -5.41 9.77
N LEU A 68 -21.86 -6.61 9.94
CA LEU A 68 -22.83 -6.89 10.99
C LEU A 68 -22.22 -6.86 12.40
N ALA A 69 -20.95 -7.25 12.52
CA ALA A 69 -20.21 -7.19 13.78
C ALA A 69 -19.72 -5.77 14.12
N GLY A 70 -19.86 -4.80 13.20
CA GLY A 70 -19.29 -3.45 13.37
C GLY A 70 -17.76 -3.43 13.41
N ASP A 71 -17.11 -4.45 12.84
CA ASP A 71 -15.66 -4.60 12.86
C ASP A 71 -15.02 -3.89 11.66
N SER A 72 -14.72 -2.61 11.86
CA SER A 72 -14.05 -1.76 10.86
C SER A 72 -12.64 -2.26 10.50
N VAL A 73 -11.97 -3.02 11.37
CA VAL A 73 -10.62 -3.56 11.11
C VAL A 73 -10.71 -4.74 10.16
N SER A 74 -11.60 -5.69 10.43
CA SER A 74 -11.84 -6.82 9.53
C SER A 74 -12.36 -6.35 8.17
N LEU A 75 -13.22 -5.33 8.16
CA LEU A 75 -13.67 -4.66 6.94
C LEU A 75 -12.49 -4.10 6.13
N ASN A 76 -11.68 -3.22 6.73
CA ASN A 76 -10.53 -2.63 6.03
C ASN A 76 -9.50 -3.68 5.61
N TYR A 77 -9.31 -4.77 6.36
CA TYR A 77 -8.46 -5.88 5.95
C TYR A 77 -8.97 -6.55 4.67
N VAL A 78 -10.25 -6.93 4.63
CA VAL A 78 -10.84 -7.59 3.45
C VAL A 78 -10.81 -6.66 2.24
N LEU A 79 -11.17 -5.39 2.40
CA LEU A 79 -11.11 -4.38 1.34
C LEU A 79 -9.67 -4.21 0.80
N ASN A 80 -8.66 -4.17 1.67
CA ASN A 80 -7.26 -4.07 1.25
C ASN A 80 -6.73 -5.33 0.54
N GLN A 81 -7.22 -6.52 0.90
CA GLN A 81 -6.86 -7.73 0.15
C GLN A 81 -7.47 -7.75 -1.25
N LEU A 82 -8.68 -7.21 -1.41
CA LEU A 82 -9.36 -7.13 -2.71
C LEU A 82 -8.67 -6.14 -3.66
N VAL A 83 -8.21 -4.98 -3.16
CA VAL A 83 -7.46 -3.98 -3.96
C VAL A 83 -6.10 -4.50 -4.46
N LYS A 84 -5.57 -5.60 -3.92
CA LYS A 84 -4.36 -6.22 -4.49
C LYS A 84 -4.61 -6.89 -5.85
N GLN A 85 -5.87 -7.09 -6.24
CA GLN A 85 -6.20 -7.63 -7.54
C GLN A 85 -5.95 -6.59 -8.65
N PRO A 86 -5.38 -6.99 -9.79
CA PRO A 86 -4.98 -6.06 -10.85
C PRO A 86 -6.15 -5.31 -11.50
N ASP A 87 -7.37 -5.80 -11.34
CA ASP A 87 -8.59 -5.23 -11.94
C ASP A 87 -9.31 -4.23 -11.00
N ILE A 88 -8.84 -4.05 -9.76
CA ILE A 88 -9.45 -3.18 -8.75
C ILE A 88 -8.45 -2.12 -8.29
N ASP A 89 -8.74 -0.84 -8.55
CA ASP A 89 -7.88 0.28 -8.15
C ASP A 89 -8.27 0.84 -6.77
N ALA A 90 -9.57 0.90 -6.48
CA ALA A 90 -10.09 1.34 -5.19
C ALA A 90 -11.44 0.71 -4.85
N ILE A 91 -11.73 0.60 -3.56
CA ILE A 91 -13.02 0.19 -3.02
C ILE A 91 -13.40 1.14 -1.90
N ILE A 92 -14.63 1.64 -1.92
CA ILE A 92 -15.19 2.52 -0.88
C ILE A 92 -16.46 1.86 -0.35
N LEU A 93 -16.62 1.83 0.96
CA LEU A 93 -17.81 1.32 1.63
C LEU A 93 -18.44 2.43 2.46
N THR A 94 -19.69 2.77 2.16
CA THR A 94 -20.46 3.81 2.82
C THR A 94 -21.75 3.25 3.42
N ASP A 95 -22.21 3.85 4.51
CA ASP A 95 -23.53 3.63 5.11
C ASP A 95 -24.60 4.36 4.26
N PRO A 96 -25.89 3.95 4.26
CA PRO A 96 -27.00 4.73 3.69
C PRO A 96 -27.03 6.22 4.06
N ARG A 97 -26.41 6.61 5.18
CA ARG A 97 -26.25 8.01 5.60
C ARG A 97 -24.99 8.68 5.05
N GLU A 98 -24.36 8.11 4.03
CA GLU A 98 -23.09 8.53 3.41
C GLU A 98 -21.89 8.55 4.37
N ARG A 99 -21.99 7.87 5.51
CA ARG A 99 -20.88 7.75 6.45
C ARG A 99 -19.89 6.71 5.94
N LEU A 100 -18.61 7.08 5.85
CA LEU A 100 -17.55 6.17 5.45
C LEU A 100 -17.37 5.05 6.50
N LEU A 101 -17.48 3.79 6.06
CA LEU A 101 -17.28 2.59 6.88
C LEU A 101 -15.92 1.94 6.62
N GLY A 102 -15.40 2.07 5.40
CA GLY A 102 -14.08 1.57 5.02
C GLY A 102 -13.67 2.04 3.64
N ARG A 103 -12.35 2.13 3.40
CA ARG A 103 -11.78 2.48 2.10
C ARG A 103 -10.47 1.73 1.91
N ALA A 104 -10.25 1.23 0.70
CA ALA A 104 -8.99 0.66 0.29
C ALA A 104 -8.64 1.14 -1.11
N GLY A 105 -7.34 1.29 -1.39
CA GLY A 105 -6.86 1.69 -2.71
C GLY A 105 -6.97 3.18 -3.01
N ASP A 106 -6.61 3.53 -4.24
CA ASP A 106 -6.46 4.92 -4.67
C ASP A 106 -6.99 5.13 -6.09
N ILE A 107 -7.75 6.21 -6.26
CA ILE A 107 -8.40 6.57 -7.52
C ILE A 107 -7.39 7.39 -8.32
N ARG A 108 -6.46 6.70 -8.98
CA ARG A 108 -5.32 7.34 -9.67
C ARG A 108 -5.60 7.74 -11.12
N GLN A 109 -6.70 7.26 -11.71
CA GLN A 109 -6.98 7.43 -13.13
C GLN A 109 -8.44 7.85 -13.37
N ASP A 110 -8.65 8.78 -14.31
CA ASP A 110 -10.00 9.28 -14.64
C ASP A 110 -10.85 8.28 -15.44
N ASN A 111 -10.25 7.20 -15.97
CA ASN A 111 -10.92 6.24 -16.84
C ASN A 111 -11.33 4.94 -16.12
N LEU A 112 -11.60 5.05 -14.82
CA LEU A 112 -12.05 3.95 -13.98
C LEU A 112 -13.54 3.70 -14.19
N ILE A 113 -13.93 2.43 -14.10
CA ILE A 113 -15.34 2.05 -14.12
C ILE A 113 -15.81 2.01 -12.67
N GLN A 114 -16.68 2.95 -12.30
CA GLN A 114 -17.37 2.92 -11.02
C GLN A 114 -18.52 1.92 -11.08
N GLN A 115 -18.63 1.11 -10.04
CA GLN A 115 -19.69 0.13 -9.89
C GLN A 115 -20.18 0.04 -8.45
N ASP A 116 -21.48 0.26 -8.26
CA ASP A 116 -22.08 0.30 -6.94
C ASP A 116 -22.83 -1.00 -6.64
N VAL A 117 -22.62 -1.55 -5.45
CA VAL A 117 -23.26 -2.77 -4.97
C VAL A 117 -23.95 -2.50 -3.64
N LEU A 118 -25.27 -2.65 -3.64
CA LEU A 118 -26.12 -2.44 -2.47
C LEU A 118 -26.11 -3.67 -1.56
N ILE A 119 -25.68 -3.50 -0.31
CA ILE A 119 -25.67 -4.55 0.70
C ILE A 119 -26.95 -4.48 1.50
N ARG A 120 -27.81 -5.51 1.36
CA ARG A 120 -29.10 -5.59 2.06
C ARG A 120 -29.15 -6.74 3.07
N GLN A 121 -29.89 -6.52 4.14
CA GLN A 121 -30.32 -7.57 5.07
C GLN A 121 -31.83 -7.48 5.26
N GLN A 122 -32.52 -8.55 4.88
CA GLN A 122 -33.98 -8.68 4.88
C GLN A 122 -34.66 -7.64 3.96
N ASP A 123 -34.72 -6.37 4.34
CA ASP A 123 -35.20 -5.24 3.52
C ASP A 123 -34.51 -3.89 3.83
N GLU A 124 -33.56 -3.87 4.76
CA GLU A 124 -32.82 -2.67 5.11
C GLU A 124 -31.48 -2.64 4.36
N THR A 125 -31.15 -1.48 3.79
CA THR A 125 -29.83 -1.27 3.16
C THR A 125 -28.84 -1.02 4.28
N LEU A 126 -27.84 -1.89 4.42
CA LEU A 126 -26.82 -1.78 5.47
C LEU A 126 -25.65 -0.92 5.03
N ALA A 127 -25.24 -1.04 3.76
CA ALA A 127 -24.12 -0.31 3.20
C ALA A 127 -24.17 -0.30 1.66
N ILE A 128 -23.43 0.62 1.06
CA ILE A 128 -23.19 0.76 -0.37
C ILE A 128 -21.69 0.53 -0.60
N LEU A 129 -21.36 -0.43 -1.45
CA LEU A 129 -20.00 -0.78 -1.83
C LEU A 129 -19.71 -0.22 -3.22
N GLU A 130 -18.84 0.76 -3.32
CA GLU A 130 -18.38 1.34 -4.58
C GLU A 130 -17.05 0.68 -4.98
N LEU A 131 -17.02 0.02 -6.13
CA LEU A 131 -15.81 -0.54 -6.73
C LEU A 131 -15.34 0.36 -7.87
N TYR A 132 -14.06 0.68 -7.88
CA TYR A 132 -13.38 1.40 -8.95
C TYR A 132 -12.49 0.42 -9.71
N LEU A 133 -12.94 0.02 -10.89
CA LEU A 133 -12.35 -1.06 -11.67
C LEU A 133 -11.45 -0.53 -12.78
N ASN A 134 -10.34 -1.23 -13.02
CA ASN A 134 -9.30 -0.81 -13.96
C ASN A 134 -9.38 -1.59 -15.29
N PRO A 135 -9.88 -0.99 -16.38
CA PRO A 135 -9.98 -1.67 -17.67
C PRO A 135 -8.62 -1.82 -18.38
N GLN A 136 -7.55 -1.15 -17.91
CA GLN A 136 -6.23 -1.20 -18.55
C GLN A 136 -5.56 -2.57 -18.37
N ALA A 137 -5.76 -3.22 -17.22
CA ALA A 137 -5.21 -4.55 -16.95
C ALA A 137 -5.67 -5.54 -18.02
N SER A 138 -6.98 -5.61 -18.28
CA SER A 138 -7.56 -6.44 -19.35
C SER A 138 -7.13 -5.98 -20.74
N ARG A 139 -7.01 -4.67 -21.00
CA ARG A 139 -6.57 -4.13 -22.29
C ARG A 139 -5.14 -4.54 -22.64
N SER A 140 -4.25 -4.63 -21.65
CA SER A 140 -2.86 -5.05 -21.86
C SER A 140 -2.77 -6.47 -22.43
N ASN A 141 -3.59 -7.39 -21.92
CA ASN A 141 -3.70 -8.76 -22.42
C ASN A 141 -4.21 -8.81 -23.87
N PHE A 142 -5.25 -8.03 -24.19
CA PHE A 142 -5.75 -7.95 -25.57
C PHE A 142 -4.75 -7.32 -26.54
N ASN A 143 -4.00 -6.30 -26.11
CA ASN A 143 -2.96 -5.69 -26.92
C ASN A 143 -1.85 -6.71 -27.27
N ALA A 144 -1.45 -7.56 -26.32
CA ALA A 144 -0.48 -8.62 -26.58
C ALA A 144 -0.97 -9.60 -27.67
N LEU A 145 -2.24 -10.01 -27.60
CA LEU A 145 -2.87 -10.86 -28.63
C LEU A 145 -2.95 -10.16 -30.00
N LEU A 146 -3.26 -8.86 -30.02
CA LEU A 146 -3.29 -8.09 -31.27
C LEU A 146 -1.92 -7.99 -31.94
N VAL A 147 -0.84 -7.84 -31.16
CA VAL A 147 0.52 -7.84 -31.70
C VAL A 147 0.85 -9.20 -32.35
N GLN A 148 0.49 -10.30 -31.68
CA GLN A 148 0.67 -11.66 -32.24
C GLN A 148 -0.14 -11.85 -33.53
N ALA A 149 -1.40 -11.41 -33.55
CA ALA A 149 -2.25 -11.45 -34.74
C ALA A 149 -1.70 -10.59 -35.88
N ALA A 150 -1.15 -9.42 -35.58
CA ALA A 150 -0.53 -8.54 -36.57
C ALA A 150 0.72 -9.17 -37.21
N ILE A 151 1.56 -9.85 -36.42
CA ILE A 151 2.72 -10.59 -36.94
C ILE A 151 2.26 -11.71 -37.88
N LEU A 152 1.26 -12.51 -37.48
CA LEU A 152 0.71 -13.56 -38.32
C LEU A 152 0.10 -13.01 -39.62
N ALA A 153 -0.64 -11.91 -39.56
CA ALA A 153 -1.21 -11.24 -40.73
C ALA A 153 -0.12 -10.72 -41.68
N LEU A 154 1.00 -10.23 -41.16
CA LEU A 154 2.13 -9.79 -41.98
C LEU A 154 2.81 -10.97 -42.69
N ILE A 155 2.98 -12.10 -42.00
CA ILE A 155 3.52 -13.34 -42.60
C ILE A 155 2.61 -13.84 -43.72
N THR A 156 1.29 -13.84 -43.53
CA THR A 156 0.34 -14.30 -44.57
C THR A 156 0.33 -13.36 -45.78
N VAL A 157 0.44 -12.04 -45.58
CA VAL A 157 0.59 -11.07 -46.68
C VAL A 157 1.88 -11.33 -47.46
N ILE A 158 3.00 -11.58 -46.79
CA ILE A 158 4.28 -11.93 -47.44
C ILE A 158 4.15 -13.25 -48.22
N ALA A 159 3.55 -14.28 -47.64
CA ALA A 159 3.30 -15.56 -48.30
C ALA A 159 2.39 -15.42 -49.53
N ALA A 160 1.34 -14.60 -49.45
CA ALA A 160 0.45 -14.34 -50.57
C ALA A 160 1.16 -13.58 -51.71
N LEU A 161 1.96 -12.56 -51.39
CA LEU A 161 2.73 -11.81 -52.38
C LEU A 161 3.80 -12.68 -53.05
N THR A 162 4.51 -13.50 -52.29
CA THR A 162 5.51 -14.44 -52.83
C THR A 162 4.88 -15.54 -53.69
N GLY A 163 3.75 -16.12 -53.26
CA GLY A 163 3.01 -17.10 -54.03
C GLY A 163 2.44 -16.53 -55.34
N CYS A 164 1.89 -15.31 -55.28
CA CYS A 164 1.41 -14.59 -56.46
C CYS A 164 2.56 -14.30 -57.43
N TRP A 165 3.71 -13.83 -56.92
CA TRP A 165 4.92 -13.60 -57.71
C TRP A 165 5.38 -14.86 -58.45
N PHE A 166 5.38 -16.01 -57.75
CA PHE A 166 5.76 -17.30 -58.32
C PHE A 166 4.76 -17.84 -59.35
N SER A 167 3.46 -17.60 -59.16
CA SER A 167 2.43 -18.00 -60.12
C SER A 167 2.49 -17.15 -61.39
N LEU A 168 2.66 -15.83 -61.26
CA LEU A 168 2.82 -14.92 -62.41
C LEU A 168 4.13 -15.13 -63.17
N SER A 169 5.18 -15.66 -62.52
CA SER A 169 6.44 -15.98 -63.19
C SER A 169 6.38 -17.29 -63.99
N ARG A 170 5.53 -18.26 -63.60
CA ARG A 170 5.36 -19.54 -64.30
C ARG A 170 4.47 -19.49 -65.55
N ASN A 171 3.57 -18.50 -65.68
CA ASN A 171 2.75 -18.34 -66.89
C ASN A 171 3.51 -17.60 -68.01
N THR A 172 4.33 -18.35 -68.77
CA THR A 172 4.72 -18.03 -70.16
C THR A 172 3.91 -18.92 -71.11
N PRO A 173 3.17 -18.37 -72.10
CA PRO A 173 2.36 -19.19 -72.98
C PRO A 173 3.24 -19.91 -74.01
N SER A 174 3.17 -21.24 -74.03
CA SER A 174 3.65 -22.05 -75.17
C SER A 174 2.48 -22.29 -76.13
N PRO A 175 2.67 -22.18 -77.46
CA PRO A 175 1.58 -22.30 -78.44
C PRO A 175 1.20 -23.78 -78.66
N ALA A 176 -0.07 -23.97 -79.01
CA ALA A 176 -0.74 -25.25 -79.21
C ALA A 176 -0.13 -26.15 -80.30
N ALA A 177 -0.23 -27.47 -80.09
CA ALA A 177 -0.37 -28.46 -81.17
C ALA A 177 -1.18 -29.66 -80.65
N ASN A 178 -2.23 -29.99 -81.40
CA ASN A 178 -3.20 -31.07 -81.20
C ASN A 178 -2.57 -32.46 -81.39
N THR A 179 -3.15 -33.50 -80.77
CA THR A 179 -3.64 -34.75 -81.41
C THR A 179 -4.25 -35.68 -80.33
N GLU A 180 -5.53 -36.02 -80.49
CA GLU A 180 -6.37 -37.03 -79.80
C GLU A 180 -6.04 -38.50 -80.21
N PRO A 181 -6.77 -39.56 -79.79
CA PRO A 181 -7.32 -39.95 -78.47
C PRO A 181 -7.11 -41.47 -78.16
N ALA A 182 -7.74 -41.95 -77.06
CA ALA A 182 -8.14 -43.33 -76.69
C ALA A 182 -7.56 -43.75 -75.33
N LEU A 183 -8.22 -44.47 -74.41
CA LEU A 183 -9.57 -44.96 -74.15
C LEU A 183 -9.44 -45.70 -72.78
N ASN A 184 -10.55 -45.93 -72.06
CA ASN A 184 -10.78 -46.97 -71.02
C ASN A 184 -10.46 -46.60 -69.55
N THR A 185 -11.51 -46.32 -68.74
CA THR A 185 -12.29 -47.22 -67.82
C THR A 185 -11.56 -47.41 -66.48
N ASP A 186 -12.16 -47.48 -65.29
CA ASP A 186 -13.54 -47.50 -64.80
C ASP A 186 -13.49 -47.31 -63.25
N ASP A 187 -14.67 -47.08 -62.65
CA ASP A 187 -15.09 -47.35 -61.27
C ASP A 187 -14.57 -46.46 -60.11
N ALA A 188 -15.39 -45.59 -59.50
CA ALA A 188 -16.47 -45.84 -58.51
C ALA A 188 -15.88 -46.17 -57.10
N VAL A 189 -16.30 -45.64 -55.95
CA VAL A 189 -17.63 -45.35 -55.37
C VAL A 189 -17.47 -44.34 -54.20
N VAL A 190 -18.56 -43.64 -53.86
CA VAL A 190 -18.73 -42.60 -52.80
C VAL A 190 -19.07 -43.22 -51.40
N PRO A 191 -19.50 -42.48 -50.33
CA PRO A 191 -19.10 -42.65 -48.92
C PRO A 191 -20.25 -43.37 -48.10
N PRO A 192 -20.56 -43.22 -46.77
CA PRO A 192 -20.82 -41.95 -46.05
C PRO A 192 -20.62 -41.94 -44.49
N VAL A 193 -20.98 -40.77 -43.95
CA VAL A 193 -21.31 -40.30 -42.59
C VAL A 193 -22.14 -41.26 -41.72
N ALA A 194 -21.94 -41.23 -40.38
CA ALA A 194 -23.00 -41.30 -39.36
C ALA A 194 -22.50 -40.86 -37.96
N GLU A 195 -23.37 -40.16 -37.25
CA GLU A 195 -23.25 -39.62 -35.88
C GLU A 195 -23.65 -40.66 -34.80
N ASP A 196 -23.40 -40.23 -33.56
CA ASP A 196 -24.10 -40.50 -32.30
C ASP A 196 -23.63 -41.53 -31.26
N ASP A 197 -23.69 -40.98 -30.04
CA ASP A 197 -23.99 -41.52 -28.70
C ASP A 197 -22.91 -42.00 -27.71
N GLU A 198 -22.88 -41.21 -26.62
CA GLU A 198 -22.81 -41.54 -25.19
C GLU A 198 -22.09 -42.82 -24.74
N HIS A 199 -21.09 -42.65 -23.87
CA HIS A 199 -21.13 -43.13 -22.47
C HIS A 199 -19.82 -42.79 -21.73
N SER A 200 -19.96 -42.21 -20.54
CA SER A 200 -19.04 -42.33 -19.39
C SER A 200 -19.82 -43.09 -18.30
N PRO A 201 -19.26 -43.59 -17.18
CA PRO A 201 -18.02 -43.15 -16.53
C PRO A 201 -17.21 -44.25 -15.77
N GLU A 202 -16.32 -43.78 -14.88
CA GLU A 202 -15.53 -44.44 -13.81
C GLU A 202 -14.09 -44.84 -14.21
N LEU A 203 -13.03 -44.60 -13.41
CA LEU A 203 -12.89 -44.62 -11.94
C LEU A 203 -11.51 -44.02 -11.52
N LEU A 204 -11.35 -43.79 -10.19
CA LEU A 204 -10.12 -43.52 -9.40
C LEU A 204 -9.77 -42.03 -9.20
N SER A 205 -9.49 -41.49 -8.01
CA SER A 205 -9.10 -42.08 -6.72
C SER A 205 -9.26 -41.02 -5.62
N ASP A 206 -9.69 -41.40 -4.42
CA ASP A 206 -9.64 -40.52 -3.25
C ASP A 206 -8.95 -41.22 -2.06
N ARG A 207 -8.03 -40.50 -1.41
CA ARG A 207 -7.31 -40.94 -0.20
C ARG A 207 -7.63 -39.98 0.95
N SER A 208 -8.02 -40.62 2.04
CA SER A 208 -8.36 -40.21 3.40
C SER A 208 -7.55 -39.06 4.04
N ALA A 209 -8.23 -38.26 4.87
CA ALA A 209 -7.75 -37.86 6.21
C ALA A 209 -8.90 -37.33 7.10
N GLN A 210 -8.98 -37.87 8.32
CA GLN A 210 -9.88 -37.50 9.42
C GLN A 210 -9.41 -36.23 10.16
N HIS A 211 -10.33 -35.40 10.67
CA HIS A 211 -10.09 -34.67 11.93
C HIS A 211 -11.35 -34.23 12.69
N ASN A 212 -11.43 -34.69 13.94
CA ASN A 212 -12.06 -34.15 15.17
C ASN A 212 -13.21 -33.12 15.08
N GLU A 213 -14.39 -33.56 15.55
CA GLU A 213 -15.43 -32.69 16.11
C GLU A 213 -15.09 -32.34 17.57
N SER A 214 -15.27 -31.08 17.96
CA SER A 214 -15.27 -30.63 19.36
C SER A 214 -16.54 -29.85 19.65
N HIS A 215 -17.21 -30.21 20.75
CA HIS A 215 -18.56 -29.79 21.13
C HIS A 215 -18.60 -28.34 21.67
N PRO A 216 -19.69 -27.59 21.43
CA PRO A 216 -19.83 -26.17 21.80
C PRO A 216 -20.37 -25.90 23.21
N ASP A 217 -20.57 -26.92 24.05
CA ASP A 217 -21.35 -26.77 25.30
C ASP A 217 -20.55 -26.29 26.53
N GLU A 218 -19.22 -26.15 26.42
CA GLU A 218 -18.37 -25.65 27.53
C GLU A 218 -18.23 -24.11 27.54
N LEU A 219 -18.64 -23.43 26.44
CA LEU A 219 -18.55 -21.97 26.29
C LEU A 219 -19.72 -21.19 26.92
N VAL A 220 -20.74 -21.89 27.44
CA VAL A 220 -21.94 -21.27 28.01
C VAL A 220 -21.87 -21.16 29.55
N GLU A 221 -20.91 -21.84 30.20
CA GLU A 221 -20.69 -21.68 31.66
C GLU A 221 -19.87 -20.44 32.04
N LEU A 222 -19.15 -19.81 31.10
CA LEU A 222 -18.32 -18.63 31.34
C LEU A 222 -19.06 -17.27 31.21
N LEU A 223 -20.37 -17.30 30.98
CA LEU A 223 -21.22 -16.11 30.79
C LEU A 223 -22.18 -15.83 31.95
N ARG A 224 -22.06 -16.54 33.08
CA ARG A 224 -22.81 -16.19 34.30
C ARG A 224 -22.00 -15.25 35.19
N PRO A 225 -22.54 -14.10 35.59
CA PRO A 225 -21.90 -13.25 36.60
C PRO A 225 -21.93 -13.95 37.98
N ASP A 226 -20.82 -13.91 38.71
CA ASP A 226 -20.74 -14.32 40.11
C ASP A 226 -21.64 -13.41 40.99
N GLU A 227 -22.60 -13.99 41.72
CA GLU A 227 -23.51 -13.27 42.63
C GLU A 227 -22.86 -12.83 43.96
N ALA A 228 -21.53 -12.90 44.10
CA ALA A 228 -20.82 -12.71 45.37
C ALA A 228 -19.77 -11.57 45.39
N ALA A 229 -19.85 -10.61 44.48
CA ALA A 229 -18.96 -9.43 44.52
C ALA A 229 -19.52 -8.32 45.44
N PRO A 230 -18.76 -7.82 46.44
CA PRO A 230 -19.23 -6.76 47.34
C PRO A 230 -19.42 -5.42 46.62
N HIS A 231 -20.57 -4.80 46.87
CA HIS A 231 -20.99 -3.50 46.33
C HIS A 231 -19.97 -2.40 46.68
N MET A 232 -19.37 -1.75 45.67
CA MET A 232 -18.60 -0.52 45.88
C MET A 232 -19.54 0.66 46.20
N PRO A 233 -19.19 1.54 47.16
CA PRO A 233 -20.03 2.64 47.57
C PRO A 233 -20.06 3.77 46.52
N GLY A 234 -21.22 4.41 46.38
CA GLY A 234 -21.45 5.49 45.42
C GLY A 234 -20.73 6.78 45.79
N PHE A 235 -20.12 7.42 44.79
CA PHE A 235 -19.49 8.72 44.91
C PHE A 235 -20.56 9.82 45.04
N ALA A 236 -20.58 10.51 46.18
CA ALA A 236 -21.26 11.78 46.34
C ALA A 236 -20.26 12.94 46.14
N PRO A 237 -20.64 14.02 45.42
CA PRO A 237 -19.77 15.16 45.18
C PRO A 237 -19.83 16.12 46.38
N PHE A 238 -18.68 16.54 46.91
CA PHE A 238 -18.62 17.59 47.92
C PHE A 238 -17.97 18.86 47.35
N CYS A 239 -18.89 19.80 47.10
CA CYS A 239 -18.92 21.26 47.23
C CYS A 239 -17.69 22.13 47.59
N ASP A 240 -17.76 23.34 47.03
CA ASP A 240 -17.42 24.67 47.56
C ASP A 240 -15.98 25.20 47.48
N HIS A 241 -15.69 25.87 46.36
CA HIS A 241 -14.75 27.00 46.32
C HIS A 241 -15.50 28.31 46.61
N LYS A 242 -15.28 28.85 47.83
CA LYS A 242 -15.66 30.22 48.17
C LYS A 242 -14.72 31.21 47.49
N GLU A 243 -15.31 32.11 46.71
CA GLU A 243 -14.72 33.37 46.27
C GLU A 243 -14.23 34.19 47.47
N ARG A 244 -13.03 34.78 47.34
CA ARG A 244 -12.59 35.85 48.23
C ARG A 244 -12.17 37.06 47.40
N ALA A 245 -13.06 38.03 47.38
CA ALA A 245 -12.78 39.39 46.95
C ALA A 245 -11.94 40.16 47.99
N GLU A 246 -11.23 41.14 47.42
CA GLU A 246 -10.35 42.20 47.93
C GLU A 246 -10.71 42.80 49.30
N THR A 247 -9.69 43.25 50.08
CA THR A 247 -9.59 44.62 50.62
C THR A 247 -8.19 44.88 51.26
N LYS A 248 -7.43 45.77 50.59
CA LYS A 248 -6.48 46.83 51.00
C LYS A 248 -5.53 46.70 52.22
N ALA A 249 -4.27 47.01 51.92
CA ALA A 249 -3.13 47.32 52.80
C ALA A 249 -3.21 48.73 53.43
N PRO A 250 -2.28 49.05 54.35
CA PRO A 250 -1.61 50.35 54.33
C PRO A 250 -0.09 50.27 54.20
N THR A 251 0.36 51.16 53.33
CA THR A 251 1.69 51.50 52.82
C THR A 251 2.43 52.47 53.75
N GLU A 252 3.77 52.40 53.80
CA GLU A 252 4.74 53.52 53.83
C GLU A 252 6.09 52.90 53.40
N THR A 253 6.98 53.40 52.52
CA THR A 253 7.17 54.55 51.59
C THR A 253 8.54 54.22 50.91
N MET A 254 8.91 54.50 49.65
CA MET A 254 8.84 55.71 48.82
C MET A 254 9.03 55.36 47.31
N THR A 255 8.17 55.95 46.45
CA THR A 255 8.43 56.72 45.19
C THR A 255 9.39 56.16 44.11
N ASP A 256 9.11 56.17 42.81
CA ASP A 256 8.32 57.12 42.00
C ASP A 256 7.76 56.48 40.70
N GLU A 257 6.74 57.14 40.17
CA GLU A 257 5.89 56.85 39.01
C GLU A 257 6.62 56.61 37.68
N VAL A 258 6.13 55.67 36.85
CA VAL A 258 6.04 55.86 35.39
C VAL A 258 4.79 55.16 34.83
N SER A 259 3.96 55.98 34.18
CA SER A 259 2.78 55.68 33.37
C SER A 259 3.13 54.92 32.08
N VAL A 260 2.28 53.96 31.70
CA VAL A 260 2.37 53.23 30.43
C VAL A 260 1.85 54.11 29.29
N GLU A 261 2.72 54.42 28.34
CA GLU A 261 2.37 55.00 27.04
C GLU A 261 2.81 54.01 25.95
N GLU A 262 1.85 53.62 25.11
CA GLU A 262 2.01 52.64 24.04
C GLU A 262 2.77 53.28 22.88
N ILE A 263 4.07 52.98 22.76
CA ILE A 263 4.93 53.53 21.70
C ILE A 263 5.06 52.49 20.58
N SER A 264 4.46 52.81 19.44
CA SER A 264 4.70 52.17 18.15
C SER A 264 6.18 52.34 17.77
N LEU A 265 6.94 51.25 17.69
CA LEU A 265 8.35 51.26 17.32
C LEU A 265 8.49 51.10 15.79
N GLU A 266 8.44 52.21 15.07
CA GLU A 266 9.10 52.29 13.77
C GLU A 266 10.62 52.22 13.97
N ALA A 267 11.28 51.35 13.19
CA ALA A 267 12.70 51.05 13.32
C ALA A 267 13.58 52.24 12.92
N GLN A 268 14.36 52.77 13.87
CA GLN A 268 15.47 53.68 13.57
C GLN A 268 16.80 52.90 13.43
N PRO A 269 17.65 53.25 12.46
CA PRO A 269 18.90 52.54 12.22
C PRO A 269 19.97 52.98 13.22
N ARG A 270 20.27 52.14 14.21
CA ARG A 270 21.42 52.37 15.12
C ARG A 270 22.69 51.82 14.50
N GLN A 271 23.69 52.70 14.35
CA GLN A 271 25.03 52.35 13.88
C GLN A 271 25.67 51.33 14.84
N ARG A 272 26.09 50.19 14.29
CA ARG A 272 26.73 49.10 15.02
C ARG A 272 28.18 49.47 15.33
N THR A 273 28.51 49.69 16.60
CA THR A 273 29.89 49.52 17.06
C THR A 273 30.12 48.03 17.32
N PRO A 274 31.15 47.40 16.74
CA PRO A 274 31.41 45.98 16.94
C PRO A 274 31.85 45.72 18.39
N ASN A 275 31.25 44.70 18.99
CA ASN A 275 31.48 44.29 20.37
C ASN A 275 32.88 43.64 20.48
N PRO A 276 33.78 44.10 21.38
CA PRO A 276 35.20 43.68 21.41
C PRO A 276 35.44 42.21 21.80
N LEU A 277 34.39 41.46 22.17
CA LEU A 277 34.47 40.02 22.45
C LEU A 277 34.62 39.14 21.19
N PHE A 278 34.36 39.67 19.99
CA PHE A 278 34.46 38.93 18.72
C PHE A 278 35.78 39.18 17.94
N GLY A 279 36.77 39.82 18.58
CA GLY A 279 38.04 40.17 17.91
C GLY A 279 38.90 38.97 17.48
N ASN A 280 38.71 37.80 18.10
CA ASN A 280 39.53 36.61 17.88
C ASN A 280 38.75 35.39 17.34
N SER A 281 37.52 35.56 16.84
CA SER A 281 36.65 34.46 16.43
C SER A 281 36.99 33.83 15.06
N GLN A 282 38.19 34.02 14.53
CA GLN A 282 38.55 33.45 13.22
C GLN A 282 38.71 31.92 13.24
N HIS A 283 38.72 31.26 14.41
CA HIS A 283 38.89 29.81 14.53
C HIS A 283 38.00 29.12 15.58
N GLU A 284 37.02 29.80 16.17
CA GLU A 284 36.00 29.08 16.93
C GLU A 284 34.86 28.71 15.98
N ILE A 285 34.85 27.44 15.57
CA ILE A 285 33.68 26.81 14.97
C ILE A 285 32.61 26.83 16.06
N GLN A 286 31.75 27.83 16.02
CA GLN A 286 30.50 27.82 16.76
C GLN A 286 29.70 26.63 16.19
N LEU A 287 29.74 25.49 16.87
CA LEU A 287 28.91 24.34 16.53
C LEU A 287 27.47 24.80 16.70
N ASP A 288 26.78 25.05 15.59
CA ASP A 288 25.35 25.32 15.58
C ASP A 288 24.63 24.05 16.05
N LEU A 289 24.53 23.88 17.36
CA LEU A 289 23.65 22.90 18.00
C LEU A 289 22.20 23.09 17.53
N TYR A 290 21.85 24.28 17.05
CA TYR A 290 20.55 24.63 16.46
C TYR A 290 20.45 24.44 14.94
N ALA A 291 21.54 24.14 14.22
CA ALA A 291 21.46 23.90 12.77
C ALA A 291 20.73 22.59 12.47
N PHE A 292 20.89 21.56 13.29
CA PHE A 292 20.33 20.25 12.99
C PHE A 292 18.79 20.22 13.16
N GLU A 293 18.25 20.82 14.22
CA GLU A 293 16.79 20.96 14.42
C GLU A 293 16.14 21.81 13.31
N GLN A 294 16.80 22.89 12.90
CA GLN A 294 16.36 23.73 11.78
C GLN A 294 16.47 22.99 10.45
N GLU A 295 17.48 22.14 10.27
CA GLU A 295 17.66 21.32 9.07
C GLU A 295 16.63 20.19 8.97
N LEU A 296 16.24 19.59 10.09
CA LEU A 296 15.17 18.59 10.17
C LEU A 296 13.77 19.19 9.95
N GLU A 297 13.64 20.52 10.18
CA GLU A 297 12.38 21.27 10.15
C GLU A 297 11.34 20.63 11.09
N LEU A 298 11.71 20.27 12.31
CA LEU A 298 10.88 19.45 13.22
C LEU A 298 9.41 19.91 13.40
N ILE A 299 9.14 21.20 13.20
CA ILE A 299 7.79 21.80 13.18
C ILE A 299 7.33 21.96 11.72
N VAL A 300 7.06 20.84 11.04
CA VAL A 300 6.44 20.84 9.71
C VAL A 300 4.92 20.71 9.83
N ALA A 301 4.16 21.22 8.85
CA ALA A 301 2.77 20.84 8.64
C ALA A 301 2.65 19.35 8.24
N ALA A 302 1.50 18.73 8.51
CA ALA A 302 1.26 17.31 8.20
C ALA A 302 1.44 16.97 6.70
N GLU A 303 1.21 17.94 5.81
CA GLU A 303 1.37 17.77 4.34
C GLU A 303 2.83 17.66 3.89
N GLU A 304 3.78 18.01 4.75
CA GLU A 304 5.21 17.97 4.47
C GLU A 304 6.00 17.13 5.49
N ALA A 305 5.31 16.57 6.48
CA ALA A 305 5.88 15.68 7.47
C ALA A 305 6.17 14.28 6.90
N GLY A 306 7.21 13.66 7.42
CA GLY A 306 7.54 12.27 7.24
C GLY A 306 7.98 11.69 8.58
N TYR A 307 7.82 10.38 8.72
CA TYR A 307 8.17 9.67 9.95
C TYR A 307 9.11 8.52 9.67
N LEU A 308 10.04 8.28 10.58
CA LEU A 308 11.01 7.21 10.49
C LEU A 308 11.11 6.49 11.84
N LEU A 309 10.74 5.22 11.86
CA LEU A 309 11.11 4.30 12.93
C LEU A 309 12.47 3.70 12.61
N TYR A 310 13.42 3.85 13.51
CA TYR A 310 14.74 3.23 13.47
C TYR A 310 14.84 2.19 14.58
N LEU A 311 15.39 1.02 14.25
CA LEU A 311 15.66 -0.04 15.18
C LEU A 311 17.16 -0.34 15.11
N ASP A 312 17.81 -0.19 16.25
CA ASP A 312 19.21 -0.49 16.41
C ASP A 312 19.37 -1.94 16.87
N LEU A 313 19.77 -2.80 15.94
CA LEU A 313 20.04 -4.22 16.20
C LEU A 313 21.54 -4.46 16.40
N SER A 314 22.38 -3.52 15.94
CA SER A 314 23.83 -3.64 15.94
C SER A 314 24.46 -3.25 17.28
N SER A 315 23.91 -2.26 17.98
CA SER A 315 24.40 -1.82 19.29
C SER A 315 23.82 -2.59 20.47
N GLY A 316 22.80 -3.42 20.22
CA GLY A 316 22.16 -4.27 21.22
C GLY A 316 23.14 -5.26 21.85
N HIS A 317 23.74 -4.86 22.97
CA HIS A 317 24.76 -5.60 23.71
C HIS A 317 24.36 -7.07 23.93
N SER A 318 24.95 -7.97 23.14
CA SER A 318 25.02 -9.39 23.45
C SER A 318 26.46 -9.85 23.23
N ASP A 319 27.39 -9.31 24.01
CA ASP A 319 28.84 -9.60 23.95
C ASP A 319 29.17 -11.11 24.07
N ASN A 320 28.19 -11.92 24.47
CA ASN A 320 28.32 -13.36 24.70
C ASN A 320 27.45 -14.23 23.77
N LEU A 321 26.88 -13.68 22.70
CA LEU A 321 26.03 -14.45 21.77
C LEU A 321 26.83 -14.99 20.59
N ALA A 322 26.63 -16.26 20.25
CA ALA A 322 27.22 -16.83 19.05
C ALA A 322 26.63 -16.16 17.78
N SER A 323 27.46 -15.92 16.76
CA SER A 323 27.03 -15.21 15.55
C SER A 323 25.84 -15.87 14.83
N GLU A 324 25.71 -17.20 14.93
CA GLU A 324 24.57 -17.94 14.36
C GLU A 324 23.26 -17.65 15.10
N GLU A 325 23.27 -17.64 16.44
CA GLU A 325 22.10 -17.31 17.26
C GLU A 325 21.69 -15.85 17.10
N GLN A 326 22.67 -14.95 16.89
CA GLN A 326 22.42 -13.54 16.61
C GLN A 326 21.69 -13.36 15.28
N LEU A 327 22.13 -14.04 14.22
CA LEU A 327 21.48 -14.00 12.91
C LEU A 327 20.05 -14.58 12.98
N GLU A 328 19.86 -15.69 13.71
CA GLU A 328 18.53 -16.26 13.93
C GLU A 328 17.60 -15.25 14.63
N LEU A 329 18.08 -14.58 15.69
CA LEU A 329 17.34 -13.55 16.41
C LEU A 329 16.99 -12.36 15.51
N GLN A 330 17.93 -11.88 14.70
CA GLN A 330 17.68 -10.82 13.73
C GLN A 330 16.58 -11.20 12.73
N GLU A 331 16.56 -12.44 12.23
CA GLU A 331 15.49 -12.90 11.33
C GLU A 331 14.10 -12.93 11.98
N TYR A 332 13.99 -13.23 13.29
CA TYR A 332 12.70 -13.07 13.98
C TYR A 332 12.26 -11.60 14.06
N TYR A 333 13.18 -10.66 14.30
CA TYR A 333 12.88 -9.23 14.31
C TYR A 333 12.50 -8.71 12.93
N TYR A 334 13.16 -9.17 11.87
CA TYR A 334 12.76 -8.87 10.49
C TYR A 334 11.34 -9.36 10.20
N ARG A 335 11.02 -10.61 10.57
CA ARG A 335 9.68 -11.16 10.37
C ARG A 335 8.62 -10.43 11.20
N MET A 336 8.95 -9.99 12.41
CA MET A 336 8.08 -9.11 13.21
C MET A 336 7.81 -7.80 12.48
N LEU A 337 8.84 -7.17 11.92
CA LEU A 337 8.71 -5.92 11.17
C LEU A 337 7.85 -6.11 9.91
N ASP A 338 8.04 -7.20 9.16
CA ASP A 338 7.24 -7.51 7.97
C ASP A 338 5.73 -7.61 8.26
N MET A 339 5.37 -8.19 9.41
CA MET A 339 3.98 -8.24 9.84
C MET A 339 3.43 -6.86 10.23
N VAL A 340 4.24 -6.00 10.85
CA VAL A 340 3.86 -4.62 11.18
C VAL A 340 3.65 -3.80 9.90
N ILE A 341 4.54 -3.95 8.91
CA ILE A 341 4.43 -3.31 7.59
C ILE A 341 3.12 -3.70 6.91
N ALA A 342 2.74 -4.98 6.97
CA ALA A 342 1.51 -5.45 6.36
C ALA A 342 0.23 -4.79 6.93
N ILE A 343 0.30 -4.24 8.15
CA ILE A 343 -0.83 -3.57 8.82
C ILE A 343 -0.79 -2.05 8.57
N TYR A 344 0.36 -1.42 8.78
CA TYR A 344 0.48 0.04 8.81
C TYR A 344 1.07 0.68 7.53
N GLN A 345 1.45 -0.13 6.54
CA GLN A 345 1.83 0.32 5.18
C GLN A 345 3.05 1.26 5.12
N GLY A 346 4.09 1.00 5.92
CA GLY A 346 5.37 1.71 5.82
C GLY A 346 6.34 1.06 4.83
N GLU A 347 7.38 1.79 4.45
CA GLU A 347 8.47 1.32 3.57
C GLU A 347 9.67 0.90 4.43
N ALA A 348 9.92 -0.41 4.54
CA ALA A 348 11.08 -0.90 5.29
C ALA A 348 12.32 -1.08 4.43
N THR A 349 13.46 -0.82 5.04
CA THR A 349 14.77 -1.03 4.41
C THR A 349 15.74 -1.60 5.44
N ARG A 350 16.52 -2.60 5.02
CA ARG A 350 17.60 -3.18 5.82
C ARG A 350 18.88 -2.38 5.54
N ILE A 351 19.51 -1.86 6.58
CA ILE A 351 20.77 -1.13 6.46
C ILE A 351 21.92 -2.14 6.51
N GLY A 352 23.02 -1.86 5.79
CA GLY A 352 24.15 -2.79 5.67
C GLY A 352 24.85 -3.17 6.99
N ASN A 353 24.58 -2.45 8.09
CA ASN A 353 25.07 -2.76 9.43
C ASN A 353 24.14 -3.71 10.22
N GLY A 354 23.04 -4.17 9.63
CA GLY A 354 22.05 -5.04 10.28
C GLY A 354 20.91 -4.28 10.97
N ASP A 355 20.95 -2.95 10.99
CA ASP A 355 19.88 -2.13 11.53
C ASP A 355 18.68 -2.07 10.59
N LEU A 356 17.54 -1.71 11.17
CA LEU A 356 16.28 -1.63 10.46
C LEU A 356 15.72 -0.23 10.51
N GLN A 357 15.07 0.13 9.41
CA GLN A 357 14.27 1.33 9.38
C GLN A 357 12.96 1.10 8.66
N LEU A 358 11.92 1.76 9.15
CA LEU A 358 10.57 1.76 8.61
C LEU A 358 10.14 3.22 8.41
N ALA A 359 10.00 3.62 7.15
CA ALA A 359 9.72 5.00 6.76
C ALA A 359 8.26 5.19 6.32
N PHE A 360 7.67 6.31 6.71
CA PHE A 360 6.34 6.77 6.33
C PHE A 360 6.47 8.14 5.66
N LEU A 361 6.79 8.12 4.37
CA LEU A 361 7.16 9.32 3.58
C LEU A 361 6.04 9.81 2.65
N LYS A 362 4.81 9.32 2.85
CA LYS A 362 3.62 9.70 2.09
C LYS A 362 2.77 10.63 2.95
N PRO A 363 3.02 11.95 2.92
CA PRO A 363 2.30 12.89 3.75
C PRO A 363 0.82 12.93 3.39
N HIS A 364 0.00 13.22 4.40
CA HIS A 364 -1.44 13.36 4.27
C HIS A 364 -1.91 14.48 5.20
N LYS A 365 -2.95 15.21 4.78
CA LYS A 365 -3.46 16.39 5.49
C LYS A 365 -3.86 16.12 6.94
N ASP A 366 -4.48 14.96 7.19
CA ASP A 366 -4.94 14.56 8.53
C ASP A 366 -3.87 13.84 9.38
N ASP A 367 -2.60 13.90 8.98
CA ASP A 367 -1.48 13.22 9.65
C ASP A 367 -1.68 11.70 9.89
N SER A 368 -2.46 11.05 9.02
CA SER A 368 -2.76 9.61 9.09
C SER A 368 -1.48 8.74 9.01
N HIS A 369 -0.49 9.20 8.25
CA HIS A 369 0.83 8.61 8.16
C HIS A 369 1.60 8.69 9.49
N GLY A 370 1.48 9.77 10.26
CA GLY A 370 2.03 9.87 11.62
C GLY A 370 1.34 8.95 12.62
N ILE A 371 0.01 8.83 12.54
CA ILE A 371 -0.76 7.88 13.36
C ILE A 371 -0.29 6.44 13.07
N ASN A 372 -0.14 6.09 11.79
CA ASN A 372 0.37 4.78 11.38
C ASN A 372 1.81 4.54 11.87
N ALA A 373 2.66 5.56 11.82
CA ALA A 373 4.04 5.46 12.29
C ALA A 373 4.13 5.20 13.80
N ILE A 374 3.35 5.91 14.62
CA ILE A 374 3.32 5.67 16.07
C ILE A 374 2.71 4.30 16.36
N CYS A 375 1.59 3.94 15.72
CA CYS A 375 0.96 2.63 15.93
C CYS A 375 1.89 1.47 15.54
N ALA A 376 2.59 1.59 14.40
CA ALA A 376 3.57 0.60 13.96
C ALA A 376 4.72 0.44 14.96
N SER A 377 5.26 1.57 15.43
CA SER A 377 6.34 1.60 16.42
C SER A 377 5.92 0.95 17.75
N GLN A 378 4.73 1.30 18.23
CA GLN A 378 4.18 0.73 19.47
C GLN A 378 3.82 -0.75 19.33
N LEU A 379 3.28 -1.18 18.18
CA LEU A 379 3.02 -2.59 17.90
C LEU A 379 4.34 -3.39 17.89
N PHE A 380 5.36 -2.88 17.20
CA PHE A 380 6.67 -3.51 17.15
C PHE A 380 7.29 -3.62 18.55
N ASN A 381 7.28 -2.53 19.33
CA ASN A 381 7.79 -2.52 20.70
C ASN A 381 7.09 -3.59 21.58
N ARG A 382 5.77 -3.75 21.43
CA ARG A 382 5.01 -4.79 22.14
C ARG A 382 5.38 -6.19 21.70
N LEU A 383 5.49 -6.43 20.40
CA LEU A 383 5.93 -7.72 19.86
C LEU A 383 7.32 -8.08 20.37
N TYR A 384 8.25 -7.13 20.34
CA TYR A 384 9.60 -7.25 20.89
C TYR A 384 9.57 -7.65 22.37
N LYS A 385 8.85 -6.90 23.22
CA LYS A 385 8.76 -7.20 24.66
C LYS A 385 8.14 -8.56 24.94
N LEU A 386 7.05 -8.92 24.26
CA LEU A 386 6.39 -10.22 24.43
C LEU A 386 7.27 -11.39 23.96
N PHE A 387 7.94 -11.23 22.82
CA PHE A 387 8.87 -12.21 22.29
C PHE A 387 10.05 -12.44 23.25
N ASN A 388 10.67 -11.36 23.73
CA ASN A 388 11.74 -11.45 24.72
C ASN A 388 11.26 -12.08 26.02
N GLN A 389 10.07 -11.75 26.50
CA GLN A 389 9.50 -12.36 27.69
C GLN A 389 9.31 -13.88 27.52
N GLN A 390 8.81 -14.33 26.36
CA GLN A 390 8.66 -15.76 26.05
C GLN A 390 10.01 -16.47 26.04
N ARG A 391 11.03 -15.86 25.41
CA ARG A 391 12.38 -16.43 25.35
C ARG A 391 13.06 -16.51 26.71
N ILE A 392 12.93 -15.47 27.54
CA ILE A 392 13.44 -15.47 28.92
C ILE A 392 12.81 -16.61 29.73
N ARG A 393 11.48 -16.82 29.60
CA ARG A 393 10.79 -17.95 30.26
C ARG A 393 11.28 -19.31 29.78
N SER A 394 11.71 -19.41 28.54
CA SER A 394 12.30 -20.62 27.95
C SER A 394 13.82 -20.70 28.09
N PHE A 395 14.45 -19.83 28.90
CA PHE A 395 15.90 -19.76 29.08
C PHE A 395 16.69 -19.60 27.77
N LYS A 396 16.12 -18.93 26.77
CA LYS A 396 16.77 -18.61 25.49
C LYS A 396 17.38 -17.20 25.53
N PRO A 397 18.48 -16.94 24.81
CA PRO A 397 19.07 -15.62 24.73
C PRO A 397 18.11 -14.62 24.08
N VAL A 398 18.24 -13.34 24.46
CA VAL A 398 17.46 -12.21 23.94
C VAL A 398 18.41 -11.10 23.49
N LEU A 399 17.97 -10.31 22.52
CA LEU A 399 18.67 -9.07 22.15
C LEU A 399 18.00 -7.89 22.84
N ASN A 400 18.82 -6.96 23.31
CA ASN A 400 18.32 -5.67 23.76
C ASN A 400 18.25 -4.71 22.58
N LEU A 401 17.05 -4.30 22.18
CA LEU A 401 16.86 -3.39 21.06
C LEU A 401 16.56 -1.98 21.56
N HIS A 402 17.27 -1.01 21.00
CA HIS A 402 16.95 0.40 21.12
C HIS A 402 16.19 0.85 19.88
N MET A 403 15.13 1.63 20.08
CA MET A 403 14.28 2.08 18.97
C MET A 403 13.90 3.54 19.13
N ALA A 404 13.94 4.26 18.02
CA ALA A 404 13.61 5.67 17.96
C ALA A 404 12.60 5.95 16.84
N LEU A 405 11.62 6.80 17.13
CA LEU A 405 10.69 7.34 16.15
C LEU A 405 10.93 8.84 15.99
N VAL A 406 11.22 9.25 14.76
CA VAL A 406 11.57 10.62 14.40
C VAL A 406 10.56 11.15 13.38
N ARG A 407 10.09 12.39 13.60
CA ARG A 407 9.38 13.23 12.64
C ARG A 407 10.34 14.24 11.98
N GLY A 408 10.15 14.50 10.70
CA GLY A 408 10.89 15.55 9.99
C GLY A 408 10.27 15.80 8.62
N HIS A 409 10.94 16.57 7.75
CA HIS A 409 10.44 16.73 6.39
C HIS A 409 10.55 15.43 5.57
N TYR A 410 9.48 14.99 4.89
CA TYR A 410 9.46 13.73 4.12
C TYR A 410 10.57 13.58 3.05
N LYS A 411 11.12 14.69 2.53
CA LYS A 411 12.22 14.66 1.55
C LYS A 411 13.59 14.43 2.18
N LYS A 412 13.73 14.65 3.49
CA LYS A 412 15.00 14.67 4.22
C LYS A 412 15.22 13.37 4.99
N LEU A 413 14.99 12.22 4.35
CA LEU A 413 15.19 10.90 4.98
C LEU A 413 16.58 10.71 5.60
N PRO A 414 17.71 11.09 4.95
CA PRO A 414 19.04 10.93 5.56
C PRO A 414 19.20 11.69 6.88
N ARG A 415 18.59 12.88 7.00
CA ARG A 415 18.62 13.66 8.26
C ARG A 415 17.80 12.99 9.34
N MET A 416 16.61 12.48 9.00
CA MET A 416 15.80 11.72 9.96
C MET A 416 16.53 10.46 10.45
N GLN A 417 17.32 9.81 9.59
CA GLN A 417 18.14 8.65 9.98
C GLN A 417 19.26 9.04 10.94
N GLU A 418 19.96 10.14 10.69
CA GLU A 418 21.01 10.66 11.57
C GLU A 418 20.45 10.98 12.96
N GLU A 419 19.29 11.64 13.02
CA GLU A 419 18.59 11.94 14.27
C GLU A 419 18.15 10.66 15.00
N ALA A 420 17.55 9.72 14.28
CA ALA A 420 17.06 8.49 14.90
C ALA A 420 18.20 7.66 15.51
N ARG A 421 19.36 7.62 14.83
CA ARG A 421 20.59 7.02 15.36
C ARG A 421 21.13 7.76 16.58
N TYR A 422 21.11 9.08 16.55
CA TYR A 422 21.52 9.89 17.70
C TYR A 422 20.63 9.58 18.92
N LEU A 423 19.32 9.50 18.73
CA LEU A 423 18.37 9.16 19.79
C LEU A 423 18.61 7.76 20.36
N THR A 424 18.85 6.74 19.53
CA THR A 424 19.11 5.37 20.02
C THR A 424 20.45 5.24 20.73
N HIS A 425 21.49 5.95 20.29
CA HIS A 425 22.80 5.89 20.95
C HIS A 425 22.92 6.75 22.20
N SER A 426 22.17 7.85 22.29
CA SER A 426 22.23 8.77 23.43
C SER A 426 21.25 8.42 24.54
N THR A 427 20.31 7.49 24.32
CA THR A 427 19.27 7.13 25.28
C THR A 427 19.33 5.64 25.62
N ASP A 428 19.74 5.32 26.84
CA ASP A 428 19.74 3.94 27.33
C ASP A 428 18.32 3.54 27.81
N SER A 429 17.45 3.20 26.85
CA SER A 429 16.08 2.76 27.11
C SER A 429 15.60 1.72 26.11
N ASN A 430 14.78 0.79 26.61
CA ASN A 430 14.06 -0.21 25.81
C ASN A 430 12.64 0.26 25.45
N GLU A 431 12.30 1.49 25.81
CA GLU A 431 11.06 2.14 25.40
C GLU A 431 11.23 2.84 24.05
N LEU A 432 10.11 3.22 23.44
CA LEU A 432 10.15 3.98 22.19
C LEU A 432 10.63 5.41 22.48
N VAL A 433 11.83 5.74 22.01
CA VAL A 433 12.41 7.08 22.12
C VAL A 433 11.89 7.95 20.99
N THR A 434 11.60 9.22 21.27
CA THR A 434 11.24 10.21 20.28
C THR A 434 11.72 11.59 20.71
N HIS A 435 11.78 12.54 19.78
CA HIS A 435 12.02 13.93 20.12
C HIS A 435 10.71 14.65 20.52
N THR A 436 10.85 15.73 21.26
CA THR A 436 9.73 16.49 21.82
C THR A 436 8.77 17.03 20.74
N ALA A 437 9.31 17.44 19.59
CA ALA A 437 8.49 17.96 18.47
C ALA A 437 7.48 16.95 17.89
N LEU A 438 7.72 15.63 18.02
CA LEU A 438 6.77 14.61 17.59
C LEU A 438 5.62 14.52 18.60
N SER A 439 5.93 14.53 19.90
CA SER A 439 4.89 14.52 20.95
C SER A 439 4.03 15.78 20.97
N GLU A 440 4.57 16.89 20.46
CA GLU A 440 3.91 18.19 20.37
C GLU A 440 3.24 18.45 19.02
N ALA A 441 3.27 17.50 18.09
CA ALA A 441 2.58 17.62 16.81
C ALA A 441 1.05 17.75 17.03
N PRO A 442 0.37 18.75 16.44
CA PRO A 442 -0.97 19.15 16.84
C PRO A 442 -2.01 18.03 16.65
N ASP A 443 -2.02 17.38 15.48
CA ASP A 443 -2.99 16.34 15.16
C ASP A 443 -2.75 15.06 15.97
N LEU A 444 -1.48 14.70 16.18
CA LEU A 444 -1.10 13.53 16.98
C LEU A 444 -1.38 13.73 18.47
N LYS A 445 -1.15 14.94 18.99
CA LYS A 445 -1.36 15.31 20.39
C LYS A 445 -2.83 15.22 20.78
N VAL A 446 -3.73 15.67 19.91
CA VAL A 446 -5.19 15.65 20.17
C VAL A 446 -5.80 14.27 19.93
N SER A 447 -5.26 13.49 18.99
CA SER A 447 -5.78 12.17 18.63
C SER A 447 -5.17 11.04 19.47
N LEU A 448 -3.97 10.59 19.09
CA LEU A 448 -3.40 9.32 19.53
C LEU A 448 -2.63 9.45 20.85
N LEU A 449 -2.06 10.63 21.10
CA LEU A 449 -1.31 10.94 22.31
C LEU A 449 -2.17 11.58 23.41
N ALA A 450 -3.48 11.75 23.17
CA ALA A 450 -4.41 12.19 24.19
C ALA A 450 -4.51 11.16 25.33
N GLY A 451 -4.00 11.51 26.50
CA GLY A 451 -3.94 10.61 27.66
C GLY A 451 -2.85 9.52 27.58
N ALA A 452 -1.89 9.66 26.67
CA ALA A 452 -0.74 8.76 26.58
C ALA A 452 0.20 8.87 27.80
N ASP A 453 0.82 7.77 28.21
CA ASP A 453 1.90 7.77 29.21
C ASP A 453 3.21 8.14 28.51
N ILE A 454 3.57 9.41 28.65
CA ILE A 454 4.73 10.03 28.01
C ILE A 454 5.68 10.50 29.13
N LEU A 455 6.88 9.92 29.16
CA LEU A 455 7.92 10.29 30.13
C LEU A 455 8.97 11.16 29.46
N ARG A 456 9.22 12.34 30.02
CA ARG A 456 10.31 13.21 29.56
C ARG A 456 11.64 12.65 30.06
N ALA A 457 12.56 12.34 29.15
CA ALA A 457 13.88 11.83 29.49
C ALA A 457 14.91 12.97 29.60
N GLU A 458 14.95 13.85 28.59
CA GLU A 458 15.85 15.01 28.53
C GLU A 458 15.10 16.24 27.99
N GLU A 459 15.80 17.34 27.73
CA GLU A 459 15.18 18.59 27.27
C GLU A 459 14.46 18.41 25.93
N ASP A 460 15.09 17.67 25.02
CA ASP A 460 14.68 17.40 23.65
C ASP A 460 14.08 15.99 23.47
N LYS A 461 14.23 15.07 24.44
CA LYS A 461 13.87 13.64 24.31
C LYS A 461 12.72 13.21 25.21
N VAL A 462 11.90 12.34 24.64
CA VAL A 462 10.67 11.85 25.24
C VAL A 462 10.53 10.35 24.99
N LEU A 463 10.03 9.61 25.98
CA LEU A 463 9.74 8.18 25.89
C LEU A 463 8.24 7.97 25.84
N ILE A 464 7.74 7.29 24.80
CA ILE A 464 6.32 6.94 24.67
C ILE A 464 6.13 5.50 25.18
N ARG A 465 5.56 5.36 26.39
CA ARG A 465 5.31 4.05 27.02
C ARG A 465 3.97 3.44 26.61
N SER A 466 2.94 4.27 26.55
CA SER A 466 1.62 3.89 26.06
C SER A 466 1.00 5.02 25.26
N VAL A 467 0.10 4.64 24.37
CA VAL A 467 -0.76 5.58 23.65
C VAL A 467 -2.15 5.58 24.29
N ASN A 468 -3.08 6.38 23.76
CA ASN A 468 -4.47 6.38 24.21
C ASN A 468 -5.05 4.96 24.41
N ASP A 469 -5.80 4.75 25.49
CA ASP A 469 -6.38 3.47 25.95
C ASP A 469 -7.13 2.68 24.87
N ASN A 470 -7.74 3.35 23.90
CA ASN A 470 -8.41 2.69 22.79
C ASN A 470 -7.40 2.02 21.84
N TYR A 471 -6.33 2.75 21.49
CA TYR A 471 -5.26 2.28 20.62
C TYR A 471 -4.36 1.26 21.34
N GLN A 472 -3.84 1.59 22.52
CA GLN A 472 -4.15 0.82 23.72
C GLN A 472 -4.37 -0.70 23.58
N LYS A 473 -5.63 -1.03 23.84
CA LYS A 473 -6.22 -2.37 23.80
C LYS A 473 -6.14 -3.00 22.41
N LEU A 474 -6.27 -2.20 21.35
CA LEU A 474 -6.18 -2.71 19.98
C LEU A 474 -4.79 -3.27 19.68
N LEU A 475 -3.74 -2.52 20.00
CA LEU A 475 -2.34 -2.93 19.82
C LEU A 475 -2.02 -4.18 20.64
N ASP A 476 -2.58 -4.29 21.86
CA ASP A 476 -2.43 -5.50 22.68
C ASP A 476 -3.09 -6.73 22.06
N LYS A 477 -4.30 -6.58 21.50
CA LYS A 477 -4.99 -7.66 20.80
C LYS A 477 -4.22 -8.07 19.54
N GLN A 478 -3.73 -7.11 18.77
CA GLN A 478 -2.91 -7.34 17.58
C GLN A 478 -1.61 -8.08 17.93
N ALA A 479 -0.88 -7.60 18.94
CA ALA A 479 0.40 -8.18 19.34
C ALA A 479 0.25 -9.66 19.73
N ARG A 480 -0.76 -10.00 20.54
CA ARG A 480 -1.02 -11.39 20.94
C ARG A 480 -1.34 -12.31 19.75
N HIS A 481 -2.21 -11.84 18.85
CA HIS A 481 -2.59 -12.61 17.66
C HIS A 481 -1.41 -12.80 16.68
N LEU A 482 -0.57 -11.78 16.50
CA LEU A 482 0.63 -11.88 15.66
C LEU A 482 1.68 -12.80 16.29
N LEU A 483 1.88 -12.74 17.61
CA LEU A 483 2.80 -13.63 18.31
C LEU A 483 2.41 -15.11 18.11
N SER A 484 1.11 -15.45 18.20
CA SER A 484 0.65 -16.82 17.93
C SER A 484 0.88 -17.30 16.49
N LYS A 485 1.01 -16.38 15.52
CA LYS A 485 1.30 -16.74 14.12
C LYS A 485 2.80 -16.85 13.82
N LEU A 486 3.63 -16.14 14.57
CA LEU A 486 5.09 -16.25 14.47
C LEU A 486 5.59 -17.58 15.00
N PHE A 487 4.94 -18.11 16.04
CA PHE A 487 5.30 -19.34 16.74
C PHE A 487 4.08 -20.29 16.78
N PRO A 488 3.80 -21.03 15.69
CA PRO A 488 2.73 -22.03 15.67
C PRO A 488 3.00 -23.19 16.63
#